data_AF-A0A8J8EWD0-F1
#
_entry.id   AF-A0A8J8EWD0-F1
#
_cell.length_a   1.000
_cell.length_b   1.000
_cell.length_c   1.000
_cell.angle_alpha   90.00
_cell.angle_beta   90.00
_cell.angle_gamma   90.00
#
_symmetry.space_group_name_H-M   'P 1'
#
loop_
_entity.id
_entity.type
_entity.pdbx_description
1 polymer ?
#
loop_
_entity_poly.entity_id
_entity_poly.type
_entity_poly.pdbx_seq_one_letter_code
_entity_poly.pdbx_strand_id
1 'polypeptide(L)'
;MEPLRQFLKGFVESFKQQSTEYIEFELRELENVFALVLMGAFVGIPSPPTTLVIRLMPHMVREIHVMQQRAVNLDDIFAEIAGMFDID
;
A
#
# COMPACT_ATOMS: atom_id res chain seq x y z
N MET A 1 5.05 -26.71 -33.52
CA MET A 1 4.04 -26.87 -32.44
C MET A 1 4.58 -26.45 -31.07
N GLU A 2 5.81 -26.80 -30.69
CA GLU A 2 6.46 -26.37 -29.43
C GLU A 2 6.57 -24.85 -29.19
N PRO A 3 6.97 -24.02 -30.17
CA PRO A 3 7.08 -22.57 -29.94
C PRO A 3 5.73 -21.91 -29.64
N LEU A 4 4.65 -22.39 -30.25
CA LEU A 4 3.29 -21.89 -29.97
C LEU A 4 2.84 -22.23 -28.55
N ARG A 5 3.22 -23.41 -28.05
CA ARG A 5 2.91 -23.85 -26.68
C ARG A 5 3.71 -23.07 -25.63
N GLN A 6 4.98 -22.78 -25.88
CA GLN A 6 5.79 -21.93 -25.00
C GLN A 6 5.28 -20.48 -25.00
N PHE A 7 4.94 -19.94 -26.17
CA PHE A 7 4.36 -18.60 -26.28
C PHE A 7 3.04 -18.48 -25.51
N LEU A 8 2.10 -19.42 -25.69
CA LEU A 8 0.84 -19.45 -24.94
C LEU A 8 1.06 -19.57 -23.43
N LYS A 9 2.05 -20.36 -23.00
CA LYS A 9 2.36 -20.52 -21.57
C LYS A 9 2.91 -19.22 -20.96
N GLY A 10 3.87 -18.58 -21.62
CA GLY A 10 4.41 -17.29 -21.18
C GLY A 10 3.38 -16.17 -21.20
N PHE A 11 2.47 -16.18 -22.17
CA PHE A 11 1.36 -15.23 -22.24
C PHE A 11 0.39 -15.39 -21.06
N VAL A 12 -0.01 -16.61 -20.72
CA VAL A 12 -0.91 -16.90 -19.60
C VAL A 12 -0.24 -16.60 -18.24
N GLU A 13 1.03 -16.95 -18.08
CA GLU A 13 1.78 -16.63 -16.87
C GLU A 13 1.91 -15.11 -16.67
N SER A 14 2.23 -14.36 -17.72
CA SER A 14 2.29 -12.89 -17.69
C SER A 14 0.94 -12.25 -17.38
N PHE A 15 -0.15 -12.70 -18.03
CA PHE A 15 -1.50 -12.20 -17.73
C PHE A 15 -1.92 -12.45 -16.29
N LYS A 16 -1.59 -13.64 -15.76
CA LYS A 16 -1.86 -14.00 -14.37
C LYS A 16 -1.04 -13.11 -13.41
N GLN A 17 0.23 -12.89 -13.72
CA GLN A 17 1.12 -12.05 -12.93
C GLN A 17 0.60 -10.60 -12.90
N GLN A 18 0.29 -10.02 -14.06
CA GLN A 18 -0.23 -8.66 -14.17
C GLN A 18 -1.57 -8.46 -13.44
N SER A 19 -2.47 -9.45 -13.54
CA SER A 19 -3.77 -9.39 -12.85
C SER A 19 -3.62 -9.52 -11.33
N THR A 20 -2.66 -10.32 -10.87
CA THR A 20 -2.39 -10.50 -9.43
C THR A 20 -1.70 -9.26 -8.85
N GLU A 21 -0.76 -8.68 -9.58
CA GLU A 21 -0.01 -7.49 -9.18
C GLU A 21 -0.95 -6.29 -8.92
N TYR A 22 -1.96 -6.10 -9.79
CA TYR A 22 -2.94 -5.03 -9.60
C TYR A 22 -3.76 -5.20 -8.30
N ILE A 23 -4.20 -6.42 -8.00
CA ILE A 23 -4.96 -6.73 -6.78
C ILE A 23 -4.08 -6.57 -5.53
N GLU A 24 -2.81 -6.99 -5.60
CA GLU A 24 -1.86 -6.82 -4.50
C GLU A 24 -1.57 -5.33 -4.24
N PHE A 25 -1.51 -4.52 -5.30
CA PHE A 25 -1.39 -3.07 -5.18
C PHE A 25 -2.63 -2.46 -4.50
N GLU A 26 -3.83 -2.81 -4.96
CA GLU A 26 -5.08 -2.33 -4.37
C GLU A 26 -5.21 -2.71 -2.89
N LEU A 27 -4.88 -3.96 -2.54
CA LEU A 27 -4.86 -4.43 -1.16
C LEU A 27 -3.91 -3.60 -0.30
N ARG A 28 -2.71 -3.31 -0.80
CA ARG A 28 -1.71 -2.50 -0.09
C ARG A 28 -2.21 -1.07 0.14
N GLU A 29 -2.88 -0.47 -0.84
CA GLU A 29 -3.45 0.87 -0.69
C GLU A 29 -4.61 0.88 0.31
N LEU A 30 -5.46 -0.14 0.30
CA LEU A 30 -6.52 -0.32 1.32
C LEU A 30 -5.94 -0.51 2.72
N GLU A 31 -4.87 -1.29 2.88
CA GLU A 31 -4.15 -1.46 4.15
C GLU A 31 -3.59 -0.12 4.67
N ASN A 32 -3.02 0.70 3.78
CA ASN A 32 -2.50 2.03 4.15
C ASN A 32 -3.63 2.96 4.63
N VAL A 33 -4.74 3.04 3.89
CA VAL A 33 -5.89 3.88 4.26
C VAL A 33 -6.51 3.38 5.56
N PHE A 34 -6.67 2.07 5.72
CA PHE A 34 -7.18 1.46 6.93
C PHE A 34 -6.31 1.79 8.15
N ALA A 35 -4.99 1.67 8.03
CA ALA A 35 -4.06 1.98 9.10
C ALA A 35 -4.12 3.48 9.48
N LEU A 36 -4.22 4.38 8.50
CA LEU A 36 -4.40 5.82 8.75
C LEU A 36 -5.71 6.13 9.47
N VAL A 37 -6.82 5.52 9.05
CA VAL A 37 -8.13 5.70 9.71
C VAL A 37 -8.08 5.17 11.14
N LEU A 38 -7.58 3.95 11.33
CA LEU A 38 -7.50 3.30 12.63
C LEU A 38 -6.62 4.09 13.60
N MET A 39 -5.47 4.60 13.14
CA MET A 39 -4.56 5.41 13.93
C MET A 39 -5.00 6.87 14.08
N GLY A 40 -5.89 7.36 13.22
CA GLY A 40 -6.48 8.70 13.31
C GLY A 40 -7.19 8.95 14.64
N ALA A 41 -7.70 7.90 15.29
CA ALA A 41 -8.21 7.93 16.66
C ALA A 41 -7.22 8.52 17.69
N PHE A 42 -5.92 8.33 17.48
CA PHE A 42 -4.87 8.85 18.36
C PHE A 42 -4.43 10.29 18.03
N VAL A 43 -4.89 10.85 16.90
CA VAL A 43 -4.57 12.21 16.43
C VAL A 43 -5.80 13.12 16.49
N GLY A 44 -6.88 12.67 17.15
CA GLY A 44 -8.08 13.47 17.41
C GLY A 44 -9.21 13.30 16.38
N ILE A 45 -9.10 12.35 15.45
CA ILE A 45 -10.21 11.96 14.57
C ILE A 45 -11.05 10.93 15.35
N PRO A 46 -12.29 11.23 15.78
CA PRO A 46 -13.04 10.40 16.75
C PRO A 46 -13.58 9.07 16.19
N SER A 47 -13.07 8.61 15.05
CA SER A 47 -13.44 7.36 14.40
C SER A 47 -12.17 6.62 14.00
N PRO A 48 -12.01 5.32 14.31
CA PRO A 48 -12.97 4.38 14.93
C PRO A 48 -13.01 4.41 16.48
N PRO A 49 -14.04 3.81 17.13
CA PRO A 49 -14.10 3.72 18.60
C PRO A 49 -12.84 3.09 19.20
N THR A 50 -12.28 3.70 20.25
CA THR A 50 -11.00 3.29 20.87
C THR A 50 -10.97 1.80 21.25
N THR A 51 -12.08 1.25 21.74
CA THR A 51 -12.19 -0.19 22.07
C THR A 51 -11.91 -1.09 20.86
N LEU A 52 -12.37 -0.70 19.67
CA LEU A 52 -12.14 -1.43 18.44
C LEU A 52 -10.68 -1.29 18.00
N VAL A 53 -10.11 -0.09 18.11
CA VAL A 53 -8.69 0.17 17.82
C VAL A 53 -7.78 -0.71 18.66
N ILE A 54 -8.00 -0.76 19.99
CA ILE A 54 -7.18 -1.56 20.91
C ILE A 54 -7.24 -3.05 20.57
N ARG A 55 -8.42 -3.57 20.19
CA ARG A 55 -8.58 -4.98 19.80
C ARG A 55 -7.85 -5.32 18.51
N LEU A 56 -7.76 -4.36 17.59
CA LEU A 56 -7.11 -4.55 16.28
C LEU A 56 -5.62 -4.25 16.30
N MET A 57 -5.13 -3.45 17.27
CA MET A 57 -3.71 -3.10 17.39
C MET A 57 -2.73 -4.29 17.28
N PRO A 58 -2.96 -5.47 17.90
CA PRO A 58 -2.05 -6.61 17.77
C PRO A 58 -1.87 -7.10 16.34
N HIS A 59 -2.84 -6.83 15.45
CA HIS A 59 -2.80 -7.20 14.04
C HIS A 59 -2.18 -6.13 13.15
N MET A 60 -1.84 -4.96 13.70
CA MET A 60 -1.35 -3.80 12.94
C MET A 60 0.17 -3.60 13.02
N VAL A 61 0.89 -4.54 13.63
CA VAL A 61 2.35 -4.41 13.86
C VAL A 61 3.09 -4.13 12.55
N ARG A 62 2.74 -4.83 11.47
CA ARG A 62 3.36 -4.66 10.15
C ARG A 62 3.05 -3.28 9.58
N GLU A 63 1.79 -2.87 9.61
CA GLU A 63 1.30 -1.64 8.99
C GLU A 63 1.84 -0.41 9.74
N ILE A 64 1.99 -0.51 11.07
CA ILE A 64 2.69 0.50 11.89
C ILE A 64 4.13 0.68 11.42
N HIS A 65 4.85 -0.41 11.17
CA HIS A 65 6.23 -0.34 10.67
C HIS A 65 6.29 0.30 9.26
N VAL A 66 5.34 -0.05 8.38
CA VAL A 66 5.22 0.58 7.05
C VAL A 66 4.94 2.08 7.17
N MET A 67 4.03 2.49 8.05
CA MET A 67 3.73 3.90 8.30
C MET A 67 4.94 4.66 8.85
N GLN A 68 5.68 4.06 9.79
CA GLN A 68 6.91 4.64 10.33
C GLN A 68 7.97 4.83 9.23
N GLN A 69 8.20 3.81 8.40
CA GLN A 69 9.16 3.91 7.31
C GLN A 69 8.76 4.99 6.30
N ARG A 70 7.46 5.08 5.95
CA ARG A 70 6.94 6.17 5.11
C ARG A 70 7.15 7.53 5.76
N ALA A 71 6.95 7.65 7.07
CA ALA A 71 7.16 8.90 7.80
C ALA A 71 8.62 9.34 7.82
N VAL A 72 9.57 8.41 7.95
CA VAL A 72 11.00 8.69 7.86
C VAL A 72 11.38 9.16 6.46
N ASN A 73 10.77 8.58 5.42
CA ASN A 73 11.05 8.93 4.03
C ASN A 73 10.20 10.12 3.52
N LEU A 74 9.46 10.83 4.38
CA LEU A 74 8.64 11.98 3.97
C LEU A 74 9.47 13.11 3.38
N ASP A 75 10.69 13.29 3.88
CA ASP A 75 11.61 14.33 3.39
C ASP A 75 11.95 14.13 1.90
N ASP A 76 12.01 12.88 1.43
CA ASP A 76 12.20 12.53 0.01
C ASP A 76 10.91 12.74 -0.81
N ILE A 77 9.72 12.54 -0.22
CA ILE A 77 8.43 12.73 -0.90
C ILE A 77 8.20 14.22 -1.20
N PHE A 78 8.52 15.12 -0.27
CA PHE A 78 8.45 16.55 -0.54
C PHE A 78 9.48 16.98 -1.59
N ALA A 79 10.67 16.36 -1.62
CA ALA A 79 11.67 16.61 -2.66
C ALA A 79 11.23 16.11 -4.04
N GLU A 80 10.58 14.94 -4.12
CA GLU A 80 10.01 14.37 -5.35
C GLU A 80 8.83 15.20 -5.87
N ILE A 81 7.94 15.62 -4.97
CA ILE A 81 6.81 16.52 -5.31
C ILE A 81 7.34 17.90 -5.73
N ALA A 82 8.31 18.48 -5.01
CA ALA A 82 8.92 19.74 -5.38
C ALA A 82 9.60 19.66 -6.75
N GLY A 83 10.34 18.58 -7.04
CA GLY A 83 10.92 18.34 -8.37
C GLY A 83 9.89 18.16 -9.49
N MET A 84 8.67 17.70 -9.16
CA MET A 84 7.56 17.60 -10.10
C MET A 84 6.89 18.97 -10.37
N PHE A 85 6.93 19.88 -9.40
CA PHE A 85 6.43 21.25 -9.51
C PHE A 85 7.48 22.24 -10.06
N ASP A 86 8.78 21.92 -9.99
CA ASP A 86 9.88 22.74 -10.52
C ASP A 86 10.13 22.48 -12.02
N ILE A 87 9.04 22.26 -12.78
CA ILE A 87 9.05 22.21 -14.24
C ILE A 87 8.30 23.44 -14.77
N ASP A 88 9.10 24.46 -15.09
CA ASP A 88 8.82 25.80 -15.67
C ASP A 88 7.97 26.80 -14.85
#